data_AF-A0A953CP43-F1
#
_entry.id   AF-A0A953CP43-F1
#
_cell.length_a   1.000
_cell.length_b   1.000
_cell.length_c   1.000
_cell.angle_alpha   90.00
_cell.angle_beta   90.00
_cell.angle_gamma   90.00
#
_symmetry.space_group_name_H-M   'P 1'
#
loop_
_entity.id
_entity.type
_entity.pdbx_description
1 polymer ?
#
loop_
_entity_poly.entity_id
_entity_poly.type
_entity_poly.pdbx_seq_one_letter_code
_entity_poly.pdbx_strand_id
1 'polypeptide(L)' 'RLASACRPLRDLAPRLVLGSHLPPAVGLDDALYAGVDAAREAAPFVGPDQAALEQAMRAPEPAVL' A
#
# COMPACT_ATOMS: atom_id res chain seq x y z
N ARG A 1 14.27 -4.24 -10.85
CA ARG A 1 14.94 -3.01 -10.35
C ARG A 1 14.42 -2.65 -8.96
N LEU A 2 13.11 -2.61 -8.69
CA LEU A 2 12.56 -2.43 -7.33
C LEU A 2 12.49 -3.74 -6.50
N ALA A 3 11.99 -4.84 -7.06
CA ALA A 3 11.95 -6.15 -6.38
C ALA A 3 13.34 -6.63 -5.92
N SER A 4 14.37 -6.43 -6.75
CA SER A 4 15.77 -6.70 -6.39
C SER A 4 16.29 -5.78 -5.29
N ALA A 5 15.78 -4.54 -5.20
CA ALA A 5 16.14 -3.60 -4.15
C ALA A 5 15.52 -3.97 -2.79
N CYS A 6 14.41 -4.72 -2.78
CA CYS A 6 13.82 -5.25 -1.54
C CYS A 6 14.53 -6.51 -1.03
N ARG A 7 15.43 -7.13 -1.80
CA ARG A 7 16.10 -8.38 -1.40
C ARG A 7 16.86 -8.25 -0.07
N PRO A 8 17.68 -7.22 0.17
CA PRO A 8 18.33 -7.05 1.47
C PRO A 8 17.34 -6.88 2.64
N LEU A 9 16.14 -6.35 2.37
CA LEU A 9 15.09 -6.22 3.38
C LEU A 9 14.45 -7.58 3.69
N ARG A 10 14.24 -8.42 2.68
CA ARG A 10 13.76 -9.80 2.86
C ARG A 10 14.80 -10.63 3.64
N ASP A 11 16.08 -10.48 3.31
CA ASP A 11 17.17 -11.19 3.98
C ASP A 11 17.35 -10.75 5.45
N LEU A 12 16.98 -9.50 5.78
CA LEU A 12 16.96 -9.00 7.16
C LEU A 12 15.89 -9.67 8.04
N ALA A 13 14.86 -10.27 7.43
CA ALA A 13 13.71 -10.88 8.11
C ALA A 13 13.13 -9.98 9.23
N PRO A 14 12.67 -8.75 8.89
CA PRO A 14 12.27 -7.77 9.88
C PRO A 14 11.00 -8.23 10.62
N ARG A 15 11.05 -8.22 11.95
CA ARG A 15 9.88 -8.54 12.79
C ARG A 15 8.87 -7.40 12.87
N LEU A 16 9.26 -6.19 12.45
CA LEU A 16 8.47 -4.97 12.59
C LEU A 16 8.72 -4.03 11.41
N VAL A 17 7.64 -3.55 10.82
CA VAL A 17 7.64 -2.49 9.80
C VAL A 17 7.13 -1.20 10.44
N LEU A 18 7.91 -0.13 10.32
CA LEU A 18 7.60 1.19 10.87
C LEU A 18 7.26 2.18 9.76
N GLY A 19 6.26 3.02 10.00
CA GLY A 19 5.89 4.14 9.13
C GLY A 19 5.86 5.45 9.90
N SER A 20 5.76 6.58 9.19
CA SER A 20 5.78 7.91 9.82
C SER A 20 4.51 8.21 10.64
N HIS A 21 3.37 7.62 10.25
CA HIS A 21 2.06 7.98 10.81
C HIS A 21 1.17 6.79 11.14
N LEU A 22 1.51 5.60 10.62
CA LEU A 22 0.77 4.37 10.94
C LEU A 22 1.39 3.70 12.16
N PRO A 23 0.60 2.97 12.96
CA PRO A 23 1.13 2.13 14.02
C PRO A 23 2.16 1.12 13.49
N PRO A 24 3.08 0.67 14.35
CA PRO A 24 4.01 -0.41 13.99
C PRO A 24 3.28 -1.65 13.50
N ALA A 25 3.68 -2.15 12.33
CA ALA A 25 3.11 -3.33 11.69
C ALA A 25 3.97 -4.56 12.01
N VAL A 26 3.45 -5.46 12.86
CA VAL A 26 4.14 -6.70 13.26
C VAL A 26 3.74 -7.83 12.32
N GLY A 27 4.73 -8.51 11.71
CA GLY A 27 4.48 -9.69 10.86
C GLY A 27 3.74 -9.41 9.55
N LEU A 28 3.79 -8.17 9.05
CA LEU A 28 3.19 -7.76 7.78
C LEU A 28 4.21 -7.53 6.66
N ASP A 29 5.46 -7.93 6.86
CA ASP A 29 6.55 -7.78 5.89
C ASP A 29 6.29 -8.57 4.61
N ASP A 30 5.81 -9.83 4.70
CA ASP A 30 5.44 -10.61 3.51
C ASP A 30 4.31 -9.96 2.70
N ALA A 31 3.29 -9.44 3.37
CA ALA A 31 2.18 -8.74 2.73
C ALA A 31 2.65 -7.45 2.04
N LEU A 32 3.55 -6.70 2.69
CA LEU A 32 4.17 -5.51 2.11
C LEU A 32 4.93 -5.88 0.83
N TYR A 33 5.79 -6.89 0.87
CA TYR A 33 6.59 -7.23 -0.30
C TYR A 33 5.75 -7.78 -1.45
N ALA A 34 4.73 -8.61 -1.16
CA ALA A 34 3.78 -9.07 -2.15
C ALA A 34 3.05 -7.91 -2.82
N GLY A 35 2.63 -6.90 -2.04
CA GLY A 35 2.01 -5.69 -2.56
C GLY A 35 2.94 -4.88 -3.47
N VAL A 36 4.20 -4.72 -3.08
CA VAL A 36 5.21 -4.02 -3.91
C VAL A 36 5.48 -4.77 -5.21
N ASP A 37 5.56 -6.10 -5.17
CA ASP A 37 5.75 -6.91 -6.38
C ASP A 37 4.53 -6.82 -7.30
N ALA A 38 3.31 -6.92 -6.75
CA ALA A 38 2.06 -6.83 -7.51
C ALA A 38 1.83 -5.44 -8.13
N ALA A 39 2.18 -4.36 -7.42
CA ALA A 39 2.01 -2.98 -7.90
C ALA A 39 2.77 -2.70 -9.21
N ARG A 40 3.83 -3.46 -9.51
CA ARG A 40 4.59 -3.31 -10.75
C ARG A 40 3.86 -3.80 -11.98
N GLU A 41 3.03 -4.83 -11.81
CA GLU A 41 2.27 -5.46 -12.88
C GLU A 41 0.85 -4.87 -12.97
N ALA A 42 0.44 -4.07 -11.98
CA ALA A 42 -0.83 -3.38 -11.98
C ALA A 42 -0.87 -2.30 -13.08
N ALA A 43 -2.05 -2.13 -13.68
CA ALA A 43 -2.29 -0.98 -14.55
C ALA A 43 -2.03 0.32 -13.76
N PRO A 44 -1.40 1.35 -14.39
CA PRO A 44 -1.25 2.64 -13.74
C PRO A 44 -2.60 3.15 -13.26
N PHE A 45 -2.65 3.60 -12.01
CA PHE A 45 -3.86 4.20 -11.48
C PHE A 45 -4.16 5.49 -12.24
N VAL A 46 -5.34 5.53 -12.87
CA VAL A 46 -5.91 6.75 -13.46
C VAL A 46 -7.07 7.16 -12.57
N GLY A 47 -6.82 8.15 -11.72
CA GLY A 47 -7.82 8.65 -10.78
C GLY A 47 -8.92 9.48 -11.45
N PRO A 48 -10.03 9.74 -10.74
CA PRO A 48 -11.02 10.71 -11.17
C PRO A 48 -10.39 12.10 -11.30
N ASP A 49 -10.98 12.96 -12.14
CA ASP A 49 -10.68 14.38 -12.08
C ASP A 49 -11.16 14.98 -10.74
N GLN A 50 -10.83 16.25 -10.51
CA GLN A 50 -11.17 16.93 -9.26
C GLN A 50 -12.69 16.93 -8.97
N ALA A 51 -13.52 17.12 -10.00
CA ALA A 51 -14.96 17.22 -9.83
C ALA A 51 -15.58 15.86 -9.46
N ALA A 52 -15.13 14.79 -10.13
CA ALA A 52 -15.54 13.43 -9.85
C ALA A 52 -15.05 12.96 -8.47
N LEU A 53 -13.85 13.36 -8.04
CA LEU A 53 -13.36 13.09 -6.69
C LEU A 53 -14.24 13.76 -5.63
N GLU A 54 -14.52 15.06 -5.79
CA GLU A 54 -15.37 15.80 -4.84
C GLU A 54 -16.79 15.25 -4.76
N GLN A 55 -17.34 14.77 -5.88
CA GLN A 55 -18.63 14.11 -5.89
C GLN A 55 -18.59 12.80 -5.07
N ALA A 56 -17.54 11.99 -5.22
CA ALA A 56 -17.38 10.77 -4.45
C ALA A 56 -17.20 11.04 -2.94
N MET A 57 -16.48 12.10 -2.57
CA MET A 57 -16.28 12.49 -1.16
C MET A 57 -17.55 13.00 -0.47
N ARG A 58 -18.55 13.45 -1.25
CA ARG A 58 -19.88 13.82 -0.71
C ARG A 58 -20.78 12.61 -0.51
N ALA A 59 -20.44 11.45 -1.08
CA ALA A 59 -21.18 10.23 -0.81
C ALA A 59 -21.01 9.88 0.67
N PRO A 60 -22.09 9.46 1.36
CA PRO A 60 -21.97 9.00 2.73
C PRO A 60 -20.98 7.83 2.78
N GLU A 61 -20.06 7.85 3.75
CA GLU A 61 -19.17 6.73 4.02
C GLU A 61 -20.02 5.46 4.17
N PRO A 62 -19.68 4.36 3.47
CA PRO A 62 -20.39 3.10 3.64
C PRO A 62 -20.29 2.70 5.12
N ALA A 63 -21.42 2.30 5.70
CA ALA A 63 -21.44 1.79 7.06
C ALA A 63 -20.45 0.62 7.14
N VAL A 64 -19.40 0.79 7.93
CA VAL A 64 -18.50 -0.30 8.29
C VAL A 64 -19.32 -1.21 9.21
N LEU A 65 -19.81 -2.33 8.66
CA LEU A 65 -20.44 -3.40 9.42
C LEU A 65 -19.39 -4.21 10.20
#